data_AF-A0A945YFL1-F1
#
_entry.id   AF-A0A945YFL1-F1
#
_cell.length_a   1.000
_cell.length_b   1.000
_cell.length_c   1.000
_cell.angle_alpha   90.00
_cell.angle_beta   90.00
_cell.angle_gamma   90.00
#
_symmetry.space_group_name_H-M   'P 1'
#
loop_
_entity.id
_entity.type
_entity.pdbx_description
1 polymer ?
#
loop_
_entity_poly.entity_id
_entity_poly.type
_entity_poly.pdbx_seq_one_letter_code
_entity_poly.pdbx_strand_id
1 'polypeptide(L)'
;MPLDPQTQFDQHLSEMIEQSPTGIPPATPAHQEALARLISAHQVYHSADHQDGYVTVHALAQLPLFHAENLEEVMTGKAEESALESDESIYDRYVASLPEGSREAAEEYRAISVGRKLLHRSKHDGEAIHDPIHSLFLIPGAGLNPGLPGNYLHGSIFQDHIDDLAGAWAVHIHDRDDGAATIEVPNRDEALEKLQELLACAPFLLSELDALDFKMN
;
A
#
# COMPACT_ATOMS: atom_id res chain seq x y z
N MET A 1 6.07 22.28 30.50
CA MET A 1 4.83 23.06 30.25
C MET A 1 3.68 22.07 30.20
N PRO A 2 2.52 22.34 30.82
CA PRO A 2 1.37 21.46 30.64
C PRO A 2 0.96 21.45 29.17
N LEU A 3 0.63 20.26 28.65
CA LEU A 3 0.08 20.10 27.31
C LEU A 3 -1.21 20.90 27.20
N ASP A 4 -1.43 21.53 26.05
CA ASP A 4 -2.68 22.20 25.73
C ASP A 4 -3.87 21.24 25.94
N PRO A 5 -4.97 21.68 26.58
CA PRO A 5 -6.11 20.81 26.86
C PRO A 5 -6.71 20.13 25.61
N GLN A 6 -6.63 20.75 24.44
CA GLN A 6 -7.09 20.12 23.20
C GLN A 6 -6.16 18.98 22.80
N THR A 7 -4.84 19.18 22.87
CA THR A 7 -3.86 18.12 22.60
C THR A 7 -4.02 16.92 23.54
N GLN A 8 -4.32 17.15 24.83
CA GLN A 8 -4.57 16.05 25.78
C GLN A 8 -5.83 15.26 25.41
N PHE A 9 -6.88 15.94 24.96
CA PHE A 9 -8.13 15.29 24.55
C PHE A 9 -7.96 14.52 23.23
N ASP A 10 -7.23 15.09 22.27
CA ASP A 10 -6.92 14.43 20.99
C ASP A 10 -6.09 13.17 21.22
N GLN A 11 -5.08 13.22 22.11
CA GLN A 11 -4.31 12.05 22.51
C GLN A 11 -5.20 10.98 23.17
N HIS A 12 -6.08 11.38 24.09
CA HIS A 12 -7.00 10.46 24.74
C HIS A 12 -7.92 9.76 23.72
N LEU A 13 -8.43 10.50 22.73
CA LEU A 13 -9.23 9.92 21.67
C LEU A 13 -8.43 8.93 20.81
N SER A 14 -7.18 9.25 20.47
CA SER A 14 -6.29 8.34 19.73
C SER A 14 -6.08 7.03 20.50
N GLU A 15 -5.81 7.11 21.80
CA GLU A 15 -5.67 5.93 22.69
C GLU A 15 -6.96 5.10 22.74
N MET A 16 -8.13 5.77 22.78
CA MET A 16 -9.42 5.08 22.74
C MET A 16 -9.67 4.34 21.43
N ILE A 17 -9.33 4.96 20.29
CA ILE A 17 -9.45 4.32 18.97
C ILE A 17 -8.55 3.09 18.92
N GLU A 18 -7.31 3.20 19.37
CA GLU A 18 -6.31 2.13 19.30
C GLU A 18 -6.66 0.91 20.17
N GLN A 19 -7.27 1.14 21.34
CA GLN A 19 -7.72 0.08 22.23
C GLN A 19 -9.06 -0.54 21.82
N SER A 20 -9.78 0.10 20.90
CA SER A 20 -11.09 -0.35 20.44
C SER A 20 -10.95 -1.40 19.34
N PRO A 21 -11.58 -2.58 19.47
CA PRO A 21 -11.57 -3.59 18.41
C PRO A 21 -12.15 -3.10 17.07
N THR A 22 -13.03 -2.09 17.10
CA THR A 22 -13.68 -1.55 15.90
C THR A 22 -13.19 -0.14 15.54
N GLY A 23 -12.40 0.50 16.41
CA GLY A 23 -11.94 1.87 16.21
C GLY A 23 -13.04 2.93 16.17
N ILE A 24 -14.29 2.61 16.53
CA ILE A 24 -15.42 3.55 16.48
C ILE A 24 -15.40 4.44 17.73
N PRO A 25 -15.21 5.77 17.59
CA PRO A 25 -15.22 6.69 18.73
C PRO A 25 -16.65 7.03 19.19
N PRO A 26 -16.84 7.52 20.42
CA PRO A 26 -18.13 8.03 20.88
C PRO A 26 -18.71 9.14 19.99
N ALA A 27 -19.99 9.03 19.63
CA ALA A 27 -20.70 9.99 18.77
C ALA A 27 -21.13 11.27 19.50
N THR A 28 -20.20 11.93 20.21
CA THR A 28 -20.44 13.23 20.83
C THR A 28 -19.76 14.35 20.02
N PRO A 29 -20.28 15.60 20.05
CA PRO A 29 -19.68 16.71 19.28
C PRO A 29 -18.19 16.93 19.57
N ALA A 30 -17.79 16.86 20.86
CA ALA A 30 -16.39 17.04 21.25
C ALA A 30 -15.45 15.97 20.65
N HIS A 31 -15.91 14.72 20.60
CA HIS A 31 -15.14 13.62 20.00
C HIS A 31 -15.07 13.75 18.47
N GLN A 32 -16.14 14.21 17.82
CA GLN A 32 -16.14 14.47 16.38
C GLN A 32 -15.19 15.62 15.99
N GLU A 33 -15.14 16.68 16.80
CA GLU A 33 -14.19 17.78 16.59
C GLU A 33 -12.74 17.33 16.79
N ALA A 34 -12.47 16.51 17.81
CA ALA A 34 -11.15 15.94 18.04
C ALA A 34 -10.73 14.97 16.93
N LEU A 35 -11.65 14.11 16.50
CA LEU A 35 -11.45 13.21 15.38
C LEU A 35 -11.11 13.99 14.10
N ALA A 36 -11.83 15.06 13.80
CA ALA A 36 -11.54 15.90 12.63
C ALA A 36 -10.13 16.51 12.69
N ARG A 37 -9.66 16.92 13.87
CA ARG A 37 -8.28 17.38 14.07
C ARG A 37 -7.26 16.26 13.86
N LEU A 38 -7.50 15.08 14.42
CA LEU A 38 -6.62 13.92 14.24
C LEU A 38 -6.51 13.48 12.77
N ILE A 39 -7.64 13.49 12.03
CA ILE A 39 -7.65 13.21 10.59
C ILE A 39 -6.85 14.27 9.84
N SER A 40 -7.12 15.55 10.11
CA SER A 40 -6.39 16.65 9.47
C SER A 40 -4.90 16.68 9.81
N ALA A 41 -4.49 16.07 10.92
CA ALA A 41 -3.11 15.94 11.36
C ALA A 41 -2.47 14.62 10.90
N HIS A 42 -3.16 13.81 10.07
CA HIS A 42 -2.68 12.51 9.60
C HIS A 42 -2.27 11.57 10.74
N GLN A 43 -3.04 11.57 11.83
CA GLN A 43 -2.79 10.70 12.99
C GLN A 43 -3.74 9.50 13.03
N VAL A 44 -4.88 9.59 12.36
CA VAL A 44 -5.86 8.52 12.24
C VAL A 44 -6.42 8.47 10.82
N TYR A 45 -6.68 7.27 10.33
CA TYR A 45 -7.29 7.02 9.02
C TYR A 45 -8.58 6.22 9.18
N HIS A 46 -9.43 6.20 8.16
CA HIS A 46 -10.62 5.36 8.13
C HIS A 46 -10.23 3.88 8.17
N SER A 47 -10.95 3.09 8.97
CA SER A 47 -10.78 1.64 9.01
C SER A 47 -11.27 1.00 7.71
N ALA A 48 -10.50 0.04 7.20
CA ALA A 48 -10.91 -0.80 6.08
C ALA A 48 -11.98 -1.84 6.50
N ASP A 49 -11.90 -2.30 7.75
CA ASP A 49 -12.68 -3.44 8.26
C ASP A 49 -14.00 -3.02 8.94
N HIS A 50 -14.09 -1.75 9.37
CA HIS A 50 -15.21 -1.26 10.16
C HIS A 50 -15.78 0.04 9.63
N GLN A 51 -17.05 0.00 9.24
CA GLN A 51 -17.81 1.20 8.88
C GLN A 51 -17.82 2.18 10.06
N ASP A 52 -17.52 3.46 9.78
CA ASP A 52 -17.36 4.54 10.76
C ASP A 52 -16.24 4.30 11.81
N GLY A 53 -15.44 3.26 11.63
CA GLY A 53 -14.26 2.96 12.42
C GLY A 53 -13.03 3.72 11.92
N TYR A 54 -12.06 3.89 12.80
CA TYR A 54 -10.79 4.53 12.51
C TYR A 54 -9.63 3.68 13.03
N VAL A 55 -8.46 3.86 12.44
CA VAL A 55 -7.21 3.23 12.87
C VAL A 55 -6.17 4.32 13.10
N THR A 56 -5.32 4.17 14.11
CA THR A 56 -4.24 5.12 14.37
C THR A 56 -3.07 4.83 13.43
N VAL A 57 -2.39 5.90 12.99
CA VAL A 57 -1.12 5.78 12.24
C VAL A 57 -0.08 5.02 13.05
N HIS A 58 -0.10 5.16 14.39
CA HIS A 58 0.76 4.39 15.28
C HIS A 58 0.52 2.88 15.18
N ALA A 59 -0.74 2.42 15.15
CA ALA A 59 -1.06 1.02 14.98
C ALA A 59 -0.64 0.49 13.60
N LEU A 60 -0.91 1.27 12.54
CA LEU A 60 -0.52 0.90 11.17
C LEU A 60 1.00 0.79 11.00
N ALA A 61 1.78 1.66 11.65
CA ALA A 61 3.24 1.65 11.58
C ALA A 61 3.88 0.40 12.21
N GLN A 62 3.12 -0.39 12.99
CA GLN A 62 3.59 -1.65 13.56
C GLN A 62 3.28 -2.86 12.66
N LEU A 63 2.53 -2.67 11.60
CA LEU A 63 2.14 -3.73 10.68
C LEU A 63 3.29 -4.06 9.70
N PRO A 64 3.41 -5.32 9.26
CA PRO A 64 4.42 -5.72 8.29
C PRO A 64 4.19 -5.09 6.92
N LEU A 65 5.28 -4.90 6.17
CA LEU A 65 5.27 -4.59 4.74
C LEU A 65 5.42 -5.89 3.96
N PHE A 66 4.71 -6.02 2.83
CA PHE A 66 4.84 -7.20 1.96
C PHE A 66 5.34 -6.77 0.59
N HIS A 67 6.42 -7.38 0.13
CA HIS A 67 6.97 -7.27 -1.22
C HIS A 67 7.84 -8.52 -1.46
N ALA A 68 8.20 -8.79 -2.71
CA ALA A 68 9.09 -9.92 -3.03
C ALA A 68 10.39 -9.84 -2.21
N GLU A 69 10.75 -10.92 -1.50
CA GLU A 69 11.94 -10.96 -0.64
C GLU A 69 13.24 -10.82 -1.42
N ASN A 70 13.25 -11.29 -2.68
CA ASN A 70 14.37 -11.21 -3.59
C ASN A 70 14.24 -10.09 -4.64
N LEU A 71 13.31 -9.14 -4.46
CA LEU A 71 13.06 -8.07 -5.41
C LEU A 71 14.33 -7.27 -5.72
N GLU A 72 15.07 -6.85 -4.70
CA GLU A 72 16.32 -6.08 -4.89
C GLU A 72 17.38 -6.89 -5.65
N GLU A 73 17.49 -8.19 -5.38
CA GLU A 73 18.45 -9.06 -6.07
C GLU A 73 18.11 -9.20 -7.56
N VAL A 74 16.83 -9.34 -7.90
CA VAL A 74 16.35 -9.38 -9.29
C VAL A 74 16.54 -8.02 -9.96
N MET A 75 16.10 -6.95 -9.31
CA MET A 75 16.18 -5.58 -9.82
C MET A 75 17.63 -5.10 -10.00
N THR A 76 18.59 -5.61 -9.22
CA THR A 76 20.02 -5.30 -9.39
C THR A 76 20.76 -6.28 -10.31
N GLY A 77 20.07 -7.28 -10.87
CA GLY A 77 20.64 -8.30 -11.75
C GLY A 77 21.54 -9.32 -11.06
N LYS A 78 21.44 -9.45 -9.73
CA LYS A 78 22.12 -10.51 -8.94
C LYS A 78 21.39 -11.85 -9.01
N ALA A 79 20.08 -11.82 -9.30
CA ALA A 79 19.24 -12.98 -9.52
C ALA A 79 18.51 -12.87 -10.87
N GLU A 80 18.15 -14.02 -11.43
CA GLU A 80 17.35 -14.11 -12.66
C GLU A 80 15.89 -13.71 -12.38
N GLU A 81 15.23 -13.08 -13.36
CA GLU A 81 13.82 -12.67 -13.25
C GLU A 81 12.89 -13.86 -12.98
N SER A 82 13.20 -15.04 -13.51
CA SER A 82 12.43 -16.26 -13.26
C SER A 82 12.49 -16.74 -11.80
N ALA A 83 13.40 -16.19 -10.99
CA ALA A 83 13.51 -16.50 -9.58
C ALA A 83 12.68 -15.56 -8.70
N LEU A 84 12.12 -14.46 -9.24
CA LEU A 84 11.32 -13.49 -8.50
C LEU A 84 10.19 -14.18 -7.74
N GLU A 85 10.05 -13.87 -6.44
CA GLU A 85 8.93 -14.36 -5.62
C GLU A 85 7.60 -14.03 -6.31
N SER A 86 6.71 -15.01 -6.39
CA SER A 86 5.44 -14.83 -7.09
C SER A 86 4.49 -13.95 -6.29
N ASP A 87 3.66 -13.18 -7.01
CA ASP A 87 2.64 -12.32 -6.41
C ASP A 87 1.68 -13.12 -5.50
N GLU A 88 1.40 -14.38 -5.83
CA GLU A 88 0.60 -15.28 -4.99
C GLU A 88 1.26 -15.56 -3.64
N SER A 89 2.58 -15.80 -3.61
CA SER A 89 3.34 -16.02 -2.37
C SER A 89 3.35 -14.78 -1.48
N ILE A 90 3.52 -13.61 -2.08
CA ILE A 90 3.47 -12.32 -1.37
C ILE A 90 2.09 -12.12 -0.74
N TYR A 91 1.02 -12.38 -1.51
CA TYR A 91 -0.36 -12.26 -1.03
C TYR A 91 -0.68 -13.29 0.07
N ASP A 92 -0.16 -14.52 -0.03
CA ASP A 92 -0.33 -15.54 1.00
C ASP A 92 0.29 -15.12 2.34
N ARG A 93 1.47 -14.47 2.32
CA ARG A 93 2.08 -13.90 3.54
C ARG A 93 1.19 -12.81 4.15
N TYR A 94 0.61 -11.95 3.32
CA TYR A 94 -0.36 -10.95 3.75
C TYR A 94 -1.58 -11.59 4.42
N VAL A 95 -2.27 -12.53 3.74
CA VAL A 95 -3.46 -13.20 4.29
C VAL A 95 -3.14 -13.93 5.60
N ALA A 96 -1.98 -14.59 5.67
CA ALA A 96 -1.56 -15.28 6.89
C ALA A 96 -1.33 -14.34 8.08
N SER A 97 -0.92 -13.10 7.82
CA SER A 97 -0.70 -12.09 8.87
C SER A 97 -1.99 -11.54 9.50
N LEU A 98 -3.11 -11.66 8.79
CA LEU A 98 -4.39 -11.12 9.24
C LEU A 98 -5.02 -11.94 10.37
N PRO A 99 -5.87 -11.30 11.21
CA PRO A 99 -6.77 -12.00 12.12
C PRO A 99 -7.64 -13.00 11.36
N GLU A 100 -7.94 -14.15 11.99
CA GLU A 100 -8.68 -15.26 11.34
C GLU A 100 -10.00 -14.81 10.71
N GLY A 101 -10.73 -13.91 11.37
CA GLY A 101 -12.01 -13.38 10.87
C GLY A 101 -11.91 -12.50 9.63
N SER A 102 -10.73 -11.98 9.29
CA SER A 102 -10.51 -11.10 8.13
C SER A 102 -9.91 -11.83 6.92
N ARG A 103 -9.47 -13.09 7.08
CA ARG A 103 -8.78 -13.83 6.01
C ARG A 103 -9.69 -14.17 4.84
N GLU A 104 -10.93 -14.58 5.11
CA GLU A 104 -11.90 -14.89 4.05
C GLU A 104 -12.21 -13.65 3.20
N ALA A 105 -12.45 -12.51 3.85
CA ALA A 105 -12.65 -11.24 3.16
C ALA A 105 -11.42 -10.82 2.34
N ALA A 106 -10.20 -11.05 2.85
CA ALA A 106 -8.99 -10.77 2.09
C ALA A 106 -8.87 -11.65 0.84
N GLU A 107 -9.30 -12.91 0.90
CA GLU A 107 -9.29 -13.80 -0.28
C GLU A 107 -10.21 -13.32 -1.41
N GLU A 108 -11.32 -12.64 -1.10
CA GLU A 108 -12.23 -12.07 -2.11
C GLU A 108 -11.53 -11.04 -3.01
N TYR A 109 -10.52 -10.34 -2.48
CA TYR A 109 -9.74 -9.32 -3.20
C TYR A 109 -8.46 -9.86 -3.85
N ARG A 110 -8.18 -11.16 -3.75
CA ARG A 110 -6.96 -11.74 -4.34
C ARG A 110 -6.87 -11.48 -5.83
N ALA A 111 -7.97 -11.67 -6.56
CA ALA A 111 -7.99 -11.55 -8.01
C ALA A 111 -7.76 -10.13 -8.54
N ILE A 112 -8.04 -9.10 -7.72
CA ILE A 112 -7.77 -7.70 -8.07
C ILE A 112 -6.35 -7.28 -7.66
N SER A 113 -5.82 -7.84 -6.57
CA SER A 113 -4.53 -7.45 -5.99
C SER A 113 -3.36 -8.17 -6.62
N VAL A 114 -3.49 -9.49 -6.81
CA VAL A 114 -2.54 -10.31 -7.57
C VAL A 114 -2.79 -9.99 -9.04
N GLY A 115 -2.02 -9.01 -9.53
CA GLY A 115 -2.21 -8.44 -10.87
C GLY A 115 -2.33 -9.52 -11.94
N ARG A 116 -3.15 -9.26 -12.97
CA ARG A 116 -3.03 -10.03 -14.20
C ARG A 116 -1.65 -9.73 -14.76
N LYS A 117 -0.71 -10.68 -14.69
CA LYS A 117 0.56 -10.60 -15.41
C LYS A 117 0.28 -10.03 -16.79
N LEU A 118 0.78 -8.83 -17.06
CA LEU A 118 0.71 -8.23 -18.39
C LEU A 118 1.55 -9.16 -19.27
N LEU A 119 0.89 -10.12 -19.91
CA LEU A 119 1.50 -11.01 -20.87
C LEU A 119 1.84 -10.18 -22.11
N HIS A 120 2.88 -9.36 -22.05
CA HIS A 120 3.47 -8.72 -23.22
C HIS A 120 4.23 -9.79 -24.00
N ARG A 121 3.47 -10.67 -24.67
CA ARG A 121 4.02 -11.62 -25.62
C ARG A 121 4.14 -10.93 -26.97
N SER A 122 5.11 -10.04 -27.13
CA SER A 122 5.45 -9.46 -28.43
C SER A 122 5.96 -10.60 -29.33
N LYS A 123 5.14 -11.04 -30.28
CA LYS A 123 5.59 -11.94 -31.34
C LYS A 123 6.51 -11.16 -32.29
N HIS A 124 7.81 -11.15 -32.04
CA HIS A 124 8.78 -10.77 -33.08
C HIS A 124 10.00 -11.70 -33.10
N ASP A 125 10.52 -11.86 -34.31
CA ASP A 125 11.49 -12.86 -34.77
C ASP A 125 12.82 -12.91 -33.98
N GLY A 126 12.93 -13.87 -33.06
CA GLY A 126 14.18 -14.60 -32.85
C GLY A 126 15.19 -14.07 -31.83
N GLU A 127 14.92 -12.99 -31.09
CA GLU A 127 15.72 -12.60 -29.92
C GLU A 127 15.07 -13.04 -28.61
N ALA A 128 15.89 -13.34 -27.59
CA ALA A 128 15.43 -13.81 -26.29
C ALA A 128 14.60 -12.71 -25.60
N ILE A 129 13.28 -12.86 -25.66
CA ILE A 129 12.33 -12.01 -24.94
C ILE A 129 12.41 -12.41 -23.46
N HIS A 130 12.81 -11.46 -22.61
CA HIS A 130 12.64 -11.57 -21.17
C HIS A 130 11.18 -11.23 -20.83
N ASP A 131 10.58 -11.94 -19.88
CA ASP A 131 9.23 -11.63 -19.42
C ASP A 131 9.30 -10.31 -18.64
N PRO A 132 8.44 -9.31 -18.90
CA PRO A 132 8.52 -8.05 -18.18
C PRO A 132 8.36 -8.30 -16.68
N ILE A 133 9.21 -7.63 -15.89
CA ILE A 133 9.12 -7.70 -14.43
C ILE A 133 7.77 -7.10 -14.00
N HIS A 134 7.07 -7.83 -13.15
CA HIS A 134 5.91 -7.37 -12.39
C HIS A 134 6.01 -7.98 -10.99
N SER A 135 5.94 -7.14 -9.96
CA SER A 135 5.96 -7.58 -8.57
C SER A 135 4.94 -6.81 -7.73
N LEU A 136 4.09 -7.56 -7.04
CA LEU A 136 3.14 -7.05 -6.05
C LEU A 136 3.86 -6.57 -4.79
N PHE A 137 3.33 -5.52 -4.19
CA PHE A 137 3.60 -5.14 -2.81
C PHE A 137 2.31 -4.73 -2.10
N LEU A 138 2.26 -4.92 -0.78
CA LEU A 138 1.18 -4.46 0.09
C LEU A 138 1.76 -3.64 1.24
N ILE A 139 1.16 -2.47 1.49
CA ILE A 139 1.65 -1.48 2.44
C ILE A 139 0.50 -1.01 3.33
N PRO A 140 0.68 -0.94 4.67
CA PRO A 140 -0.30 -0.34 5.57
C PRO A 140 -0.60 1.11 5.19
N GLY A 141 -1.87 1.47 5.12
CA GLY A 141 -2.29 2.79 4.71
C GLY A 141 -3.79 2.90 4.53
N ALA A 142 -4.23 4.00 3.93
CA ALA A 142 -5.63 4.21 3.60
C ALA A 142 -5.79 4.98 2.29
N GLY A 143 -6.89 4.76 1.59
CA GLY A 143 -7.20 5.41 0.33
C GLY A 143 -8.32 6.43 0.43
N LEU A 144 -8.80 6.86 -0.74
CA LEU A 144 -10.06 7.59 -0.86
C LEU A 144 -11.24 6.65 -0.58
N ASN A 145 -11.07 5.39 -0.95
CA ASN A 145 -11.92 4.28 -0.54
C ASN A 145 -11.21 3.45 0.54
N PRO A 146 -11.96 2.57 1.24
CA PRO A 146 -11.34 1.66 2.19
C PRO A 146 -10.24 0.81 1.52
N GLY A 147 -9.16 0.52 2.24
CA GLY A 147 -8.13 -0.40 1.79
C GLY A 147 -8.60 -1.86 1.80
N LEU A 148 -7.67 -2.76 1.47
CA LEU A 148 -7.82 -4.18 1.75
C LEU A 148 -7.93 -4.43 3.27
N PRO A 149 -8.48 -5.60 3.69
CA PRO A 149 -8.59 -5.95 5.10
C PRO A 149 -7.30 -5.74 5.90
N GLY A 150 -7.44 -5.22 7.12
CA GLY A 150 -6.29 -4.80 7.93
C GLY A 150 -5.64 -3.48 7.49
N ASN A 151 -6.33 -2.67 6.69
CA ASN A 151 -5.88 -1.35 6.23
C ASN A 151 -4.60 -1.42 5.36
N TYR A 152 -4.63 -2.26 4.33
CA TYR A 152 -3.56 -2.34 3.33
C TYR A 152 -3.95 -1.70 2.01
N LEU A 153 -3.01 -1.00 1.40
CA LEU A 153 -3.01 -0.63 -0.01
C LEU A 153 -2.26 -1.73 -0.79
N HIS A 154 -2.67 -2.00 -2.02
CA HIS A 154 -1.94 -2.92 -2.90
C HIS A 154 -1.34 -2.16 -4.06
N GLY A 155 -0.15 -2.55 -4.47
CA GLY A 155 0.56 -1.90 -5.56
C GLY A 155 1.43 -2.86 -6.33
N SER A 156 1.93 -2.40 -7.47
CA SER A 156 2.90 -3.17 -8.24
C SER A 156 3.97 -2.27 -8.83
N ILE A 157 5.17 -2.82 -8.87
CA ILE A 157 6.28 -2.30 -9.67
C ILE A 157 6.39 -3.14 -10.93
N PHE A 158 6.42 -2.50 -12.09
CA PHE A 158 6.50 -3.21 -13.36
C PHE A 158 7.14 -2.39 -14.48
N GLN A 159 7.54 -3.11 -15.53
CA GLN A 159 8.02 -2.54 -16.78
C GLN A 159 6.84 -2.32 -17.74
N ASP A 160 6.61 -1.08 -18.18
CA ASP A 160 5.46 -0.70 -19.01
C ASP A 160 5.72 -0.98 -20.51
N HIS A 161 6.95 -0.71 -21.00
CA HIS A 161 7.32 -0.91 -22.42
C HIS A 161 8.69 -1.59 -22.58
N ILE A 162 8.81 -2.49 -23.56
CA ILE A 162 10.06 -3.22 -23.91
C ILE A 162 10.74 -2.62 -25.16
N ASP A 163 10.04 -1.81 -25.96
CA ASP A 163 10.50 -1.40 -27.31
C ASP A 163 11.63 -0.35 -27.34
N ASP A 164 11.91 0.34 -26.23
CA ASP A 164 13.11 1.15 -26.10
C ASP A 164 14.06 0.49 -25.10
N LEU A 165 15.36 0.43 -25.41
CA LEU A 165 16.45 -0.10 -24.57
C LEU A 165 16.59 0.58 -23.19
N ALA A 166 15.63 1.42 -22.80
CA ALA A 166 15.42 2.07 -21.51
C ALA A 166 13.91 2.08 -21.19
N GLY A 167 13.25 0.91 -21.21
CA GLY A 167 11.81 0.77 -21.02
C GLY A 167 11.30 1.55 -19.81
N ALA A 168 10.22 2.32 -19.99
CA ALA A 168 9.59 3.06 -18.91
C ALA A 168 9.09 2.09 -17.82
N TRP A 169 9.43 2.39 -16.57
CA TRP A 169 8.98 1.66 -15.40
C TRP A 169 7.88 2.43 -14.71
N ALA A 170 7.00 1.71 -14.03
CA ALA A 170 5.93 2.31 -13.26
C ALA A 170 5.82 1.68 -11.88
N VAL A 171 5.43 2.50 -10.91
CA VAL A 171 4.99 2.07 -9.58
C VAL A 171 3.56 2.53 -9.42
N HIS A 172 2.66 1.56 -9.26
CA HIS A 172 1.23 1.78 -9.07
C HIS A 172 0.86 1.40 -7.65
N ILE A 173 -0.07 2.13 -7.05
CA ILE A 173 -0.64 1.81 -5.75
C ILE A 173 -2.12 2.17 -5.73
N HIS A 174 -2.91 1.28 -5.14
CA HIS A 174 -4.35 1.28 -5.17
C HIS A 174 -4.93 1.04 -3.77
N ASP A 175 -6.05 1.69 -3.48
CA ASP A 175 -6.98 1.16 -2.51
C ASP A 175 -7.78 -0.02 -3.09
N ARG A 176 -8.74 -0.59 -2.34
CA ARG A 176 -9.41 -1.81 -2.80
C ARG A 176 -10.32 -1.61 -4.03
N ASP A 177 -10.68 -0.37 -4.32
CA ASP A 177 -11.71 -0.02 -5.29
C ASP A 177 -11.04 0.65 -6.50
N ASP A 178 -11.19 1.96 -6.69
CA ASP A 178 -10.68 2.70 -7.85
C ASP A 178 -9.69 3.81 -7.50
N GLY A 179 -9.46 4.07 -6.21
CA GLY A 179 -8.49 5.08 -5.80
C GLY A 179 -7.09 4.60 -6.13
N ALA A 180 -6.39 5.35 -6.98
CA ALA A 180 -5.08 4.96 -7.47
C ALA A 180 -4.09 6.13 -7.48
N ALA A 181 -2.82 5.81 -7.28
CA ALA A 181 -1.71 6.72 -7.51
C ALA A 181 -0.62 6.02 -8.33
N THR A 182 -0.03 6.73 -9.29
CA THR A 182 0.97 6.19 -10.20
C THR A 182 2.14 7.14 -10.36
N ILE A 183 3.36 6.59 -10.42
CA ILE A 183 4.53 7.30 -10.91
C ILE A 183 5.19 6.48 -12.03
N GLU A 184 5.61 7.16 -13.08
CA GLU A 184 6.38 6.61 -14.19
C GLU A 184 7.82 7.15 -14.09
N VAL A 185 8.80 6.25 -14.24
CA VAL A 185 10.22 6.56 -14.14
C VAL A 185 10.99 5.91 -15.30
N PRO A 186 12.09 6.53 -15.75
CA PRO A 186 12.77 6.13 -16.99
C PRO A 186 13.53 4.80 -16.90
N ASN A 187 13.83 4.29 -15.70
CA ASN A 187 14.60 3.07 -15.56
C ASN A 187 14.30 2.30 -14.27
N ARG A 188 14.82 1.08 -14.26
CA ARG A 188 14.66 0.08 -13.20
C ARG A 188 15.17 0.55 -11.84
N ASP A 189 16.32 1.23 -11.81
CA ASP A 189 16.96 1.64 -10.56
C ASP A 189 16.14 2.75 -9.88
N GLU A 190 15.63 3.71 -10.67
CA GLU A 190 14.71 4.75 -10.19
C GLU A 190 13.37 4.16 -9.70
N ALA A 191 12.88 3.10 -10.34
CA ALA A 191 11.66 2.42 -9.89
C ALA A 191 11.85 1.72 -8.55
N LEU A 192 13.01 1.06 -8.36
CA LEU A 192 13.37 0.45 -7.09
C LEU A 192 13.54 1.52 -5.99
N GLU A 193 14.19 2.64 -6.29
CA GLU A 193 14.34 3.76 -5.35
C GLU A 193 12.97 4.32 -4.93
N LYS A 194 12.06 4.50 -5.88
CA LYS A 194 10.69 4.95 -5.58
C LYS A 194 9.90 3.97 -4.73
N LEU A 195 10.05 2.66 -4.98
CA LEU A 195 9.44 1.66 -4.10
C LEU A 195 10.04 1.72 -2.68
N GLN A 196 11.36 1.86 -2.54
CA GLN A 196 12.01 1.99 -1.24
C GLN A 196 11.56 3.25 -0.49
N GLU A 197 11.37 4.36 -1.20
CA GLU A 197 10.80 5.60 -0.65
C GLU A 197 9.38 5.38 -0.12
N LEU A 198 8.50 4.74 -0.90
CA LEU A 198 7.15 4.36 -0.45
C LEU A 198 7.18 3.48 0.81
N LEU A 199 8.00 2.43 0.81
CA LEU A 199 8.11 1.51 1.95
C LEU A 199 8.60 2.23 3.21
N ALA A 200 9.50 3.20 3.07
CA ALA A 200 10.01 3.99 4.19
C ALA A 200 9.01 5.04 4.71
N CYS A 201 8.10 5.52 3.86
CA CYS A 201 7.06 6.49 4.21
C CYS A 201 5.80 5.84 4.81
N ALA A 202 5.66 4.52 4.74
CA ALA A 202 4.50 3.83 5.28
C ALA A 202 4.37 4.01 6.81
N PRO A 203 3.15 4.19 7.34
CA PRO A 203 1.87 4.25 6.63
C PRO A 203 1.51 5.67 6.16
N PHE A 204 0.69 5.77 5.12
CA PHE A 204 0.24 7.05 4.55
C PHE A 204 -1.21 6.96 4.05
N LEU A 205 -1.86 8.11 3.86
CA LEU A 205 -3.02 8.20 2.96
C LEU A 205 -2.54 8.26 1.51
N LEU A 206 -3.28 7.63 0.61
CA LEU A 206 -2.98 7.63 -0.82
C LEU A 206 -2.82 9.06 -1.37
N SER A 207 -3.63 10.02 -0.89
CA SER A 207 -3.53 11.44 -1.28
C SER A 207 -2.25 12.14 -0.83
N GLU A 208 -1.49 11.58 0.12
CA GLU A 208 -0.21 12.14 0.56
C GLU A 208 0.93 11.84 -0.44
N LEU A 209 0.72 10.90 -1.37
CA LEU A 209 1.72 10.53 -2.36
C LEU A 209 1.98 11.61 -3.42
N ASP A 210 1.13 12.64 -3.50
CA ASP A 210 1.41 13.85 -4.29
C ASP A 210 2.74 14.51 -3.83
N ALA A 211 3.08 14.42 -2.53
CA ALA A 211 4.35 14.91 -2.00
C ALA A 211 5.57 14.11 -2.48
N LEU A 212 5.36 12.90 -3.04
CA LEU A 212 6.38 12.02 -3.62
C LEU A 212 6.32 11.98 -5.16
N ASP A 213 5.61 12.93 -5.76
CA ASP A 213 5.37 13.10 -7.21
C ASP A 213 4.47 12.03 -7.86
N PHE A 214 3.69 11.28 -7.07
CA PHE A 214 2.69 10.38 -7.63
C PHE A 214 1.49 11.16 -8.17
N LYS A 215 1.00 10.74 -9.34
CA LYS A 215 -0.23 11.25 -9.93
C LYS A 215 -1.42 10.46 -9.42
N MET A 216 -2.34 11.15 -8.76
CA MET A 216 -3.63 10.60 -8.33
C MET A 216 -4.57 10.44 -9.53
N ASN A 217 -5.28 9.32 -9.59
CA ASN A 217 -6.32 9.03 -10.58
C ASN A 217 -7.69 8.83 -9.93
#